data_AF-A0A9E0NB20-F1
#
_entry.id   AF-A0A9E0NB20-F1
#
_cell.length_a   1.000
_cell.length_b   1.000
_cell.length_c   1.000
_cell.angle_alpha   90.00
_cell.angle_beta   90.00
_cell.angle_gamma   90.00
#
_symmetry.space_group_name_H-M   'P 1'
#
loop_
_entity.id
_entity.type
_entity.pdbx_description
1 polymer ?
#
loop_
_entity_poly.entity_id
_entity_poly.type
_entity_poly.pdbx_seq_one_letter_code
_entity_poly.pdbx_strand_id
1 'polypeptide(L)'
;MPTSTQSPRSATPPATPHGGAHHGPPGQVDLTPVLARLDAMAAQLGYLADRQHKQAEMIAEFTPIARLALDHAITRLAALEQDGTVAFLRELAAVGQRIMTGFSPDDVRQLGDAVVGILQTVRAMTQPEVMAIAADATSAMVDADAVKPLGLFGMVRATKDDDVQKGMAILLEVLRRVGRGAGALADKRQASDTRKARLAELLGPRRKQLGIERPRLPAGPRPTPAARPAHG
;
A
#
# COMPACT_ATOMS: atom_id res chain seq x y z
N MET A 1 31.01 -69.85 -3.10
CA MET A 1 32.15 -70.72 -3.48
C MET A 1 33.15 -69.89 -4.27
N PRO A 2 34.46 -70.08 -4.06
CA PRO A 2 35.29 -69.11 -3.33
C PRO A 2 36.64 -68.84 -4.04
N THR A 3 37.57 -68.25 -3.27
CA THR A 3 39.04 -68.41 -3.31
C THR A 3 39.85 -67.68 -4.38
N SER A 4 40.67 -66.72 -3.94
CA SER A 4 42.07 -66.99 -3.55
C SER A 4 42.67 -65.71 -2.96
N THR A 5 43.08 -65.69 -1.67
CA THR A 5 44.34 -66.23 -1.14
C THR A 5 45.53 -65.34 -1.51
N GLN A 6 46.01 -64.54 -0.55
CA GLN A 6 47.39 -64.69 -0.05
C GLN A 6 47.54 -64.06 1.34
N SER A 7 48.21 -64.82 2.21
CA SER A 7 48.53 -64.59 3.62
C SER A 7 50.08 -64.46 3.74
N PRO A 8 50.72 -64.49 4.92
CA PRO A 8 50.88 -63.42 5.90
C PRO A 8 52.37 -63.08 6.16
N ARG A 9 52.66 -61.97 6.88
CA ARG A 9 53.93 -61.82 7.63
C ARG A 9 53.67 -61.22 9.00
N SER A 10 53.64 -62.13 9.97
CA SER A 10 54.31 -62.11 11.27
C SER A 10 54.92 -60.77 11.70
N ALA A 11 54.29 -60.12 12.69
CA ALA A 11 54.99 -59.30 13.65
C ALA A 11 54.37 -59.53 15.03
N THR A 12 55.17 -60.16 15.87
CA THR A 12 55.01 -60.53 17.27
C THR A 12 54.36 -59.42 18.12
N PRO A 13 53.44 -59.74 19.04
CA PRO A 13 52.93 -58.76 19.99
C PRO A 13 54.03 -58.42 21.01
N PRO A 14 54.29 -57.14 21.35
CA PRO A 14 55.03 -56.86 22.56
C PRO A 14 54.16 -57.28 23.76
N ALA A 15 54.78 -58.05 24.64
CA ALA A 15 54.21 -58.61 25.85
C ALA A 15 53.45 -57.54 26.66
N THR A 16 52.25 -57.91 27.06
CA THR A 16 51.56 -57.31 28.21
C THR A 16 52.49 -57.38 29.43
N PRO A 17 52.85 -56.26 30.07
CA PRO A 17 53.33 -56.35 31.43
C PRO A 17 52.10 -56.56 32.31
N HIS A 18 51.98 -57.79 32.83
CA HIS A 18 51.27 -58.00 34.08
C HIS A 18 51.88 -57.11 35.16
N GLY A 19 51.03 -56.47 35.96
CA GLY A 19 51.38 -56.08 37.32
C GLY A 19 52.05 -54.71 37.45
N GLY A 20 51.25 -53.75 37.87
CA GLY A 20 51.72 -52.44 38.29
C GLY A 20 50.59 -51.65 38.92
N ALA A 21 49.93 -52.23 39.92
CA ALA A 21 49.16 -51.43 40.86
C ALA A 21 50.14 -50.43 41.48
N HIS A 22 50.15 -49.20 40.97
CA HIS A 22 50.83 -48.07 41.61
C HIS A 22 50.04 -47.70 42.87
N HIS A 23 50.15 -48.55 43.88
CA HIS A 23 50.03 -48.16 45.28
C HIS A 23 51.34 -47.43 45.60
N GLY A 24 51.39 -46.14 45.26
CA GLY A 24 52.37 -45.23 45.88
C GLY A 24 52.10 -45.18 47.39
N PRO A 25 53.13 -44.92 48.22
CA PRO A 25 52.98 -44.94 49.68
C PRO A 25 51.84 -44.01 50.12
N PRO A 26 51.04 -44.38 51.15
CA PRO A 26 49.91 -43.57 51.58
C PRO A 26 50.43 -42.24 52.15
N GLY A 27 50.32 -41.16 51.38
CA GLY A 27 50.74 -39.83 51.82
C GLY A 27 51.08 -38.79 50.73
N GLN A 28 51.09 -39.11 49.43
CA GLN A 28 51.31 -38.10 48.39
C GLN A 28 50.04 -37.85 47.58
N VAL A 29 49.42 -36.70 47.80
CA VAL A 29 48.28 -36.21 47.04
C VAL A 29 48.76 -35.88 45.63
N ASP A 30 48.25 -36.60 44.61
CA ASP A 30 48.56 -36.33 43.21
C ASP A 30 47.83 -35.05 42.75
N LEU A 31 48.58 -33.95 42.67
CA LEU A 31 48.09 -32.61 42.31
C LEU A 31 48.05 -32.38 40.78
N THR A 32 48.60 -33.29 40.00
CA THR A 32 48.70 -33.19 38.53
C THR A 32 47.34 -32.98 37.83
N PRO A 33 46.25 -33.72 38.15
CA PRO A 33 44.97 -33.50 37.50
C PRO A 33 44.31 -32.16 37.87
N VAL A 34 44.59 -31.64 39.07
CA VAL A 34 44.09 -30.33 39.51
C VAL A 34 44.80 -29.21 38.75
N LEU A 35 46.13 -29.30 38.60
CA LEU A 35 46.93 -28.36 37.82
C LEU A 35 46.47 -28.33 36.36
N ALA A 36 46.28 -29.49 35.72
CA ALA A 36 45.79 -29.57 34.35
C ALA A 36 44.40 -28.94 34.17
N ARG A 37 43.51 -29.07 35.16
CA ARG A 37 42.18 -28.45 35.11
C ARG A 37 42.23 -26.94 35.29
N LEU A 38 43.13 -26.43 36.12
CA LEU A 38 43.36 -25.00 36.29
C LEU A 38 43.93 -24.38 35.01
N ASP A 39 44.87 -25.04 34.34
CA ASP A 39 45.41 -24.59 33.04
C ASP A 39 44.32 -24.54 31.96
N ALA A 40 43.44 -25.54 31.92
CA ALA A 40 42.31 -25.55 30.99
C ALA A 40 41.32 -24.39 31.25
N MET A 41 41.03 -24.09 32.52
CA MET A 41 40.19 -22.95 32.89
C MET A 41 40.87 -21.61 32.56
N ALA A 42 42.17 -21.49 32.80
CA ALA A 42 42.95 -20.31 32.45
C ALA A 42 42.94 -20.06 30.94
N ALA A 43 43.07 -21.12 30.13
CA ALA A 43 42.97 -21.03 28.67
C ALA A 43 41.55 -20.62 28.20
N GLN A 44 40.49 -21.15 28.82
CA GLN A 44 39.11 -20.75 28.53
C GLN A 44 38.85 -19.28 28.88
N LEU A 45 39.35 -18.81 30.02
CA LEU A 45 39.26 -17.40 30.42
C LEU A 45 40.04 -16.49 29.47
N GLY A 46 41.24 -16.90 29.05
CA GLY A 46 42.04 -16.18 28.06
C GLY A 46 41.31 -16.04 26.72
N TYR A 47 40.67 -17.12 26.26
CA TYR A 47 39.86 -17.09 25.03
C TYR A 47 38.63 -16.18 25.14
N LEU A 48 37.92 -16.20 26.28
CA LEU A 48 36.78 -15.31 26.50
C LEU A 48 37.20 -13.84 26.58
N ALA A 49 38.33 -13.56 27.25
CA ALA A 49 38.89 -12.21 27.32
C ALA A 49 39.32 -11.70 25.94
N ASP A 50 39.99 -12.53 25.14
CA ASP A 50 40.39 -12.20 23.77
C ASP A 50 39.17 -11.97 22.86
N ARG A 51 38.12 -12.77 23.02
CA ARG A 51 36.85 -12.58 22.31
C ARG A 51 36.15 -11.28 22.69
N GLN A 52 36.12 -10.92 23.98
CA GLN A 52 35.58 -9.65 24.44
C GLN A 52 36.40 -8.46 23.91
N HIS A 53 37.72 -8.59 23.90
CA HIS A 53 38.62 -7.58 23.36
C HIS A 53 38.33 -7.31 21.88
N LYS A 54 38.24 -8.37 21.06
CA LYS A 54 37.88 -8.26 19.64
C LYS A 54 36.51 -7.63 19.41
N GLN A 55 35.52 -7.95 20.25
CA GLN A 55 34.20 -7.29 20.16
C GLN A 55 34.27 -5.80 20.48
N ALA A 56 35.04 -5.42 21.51
CA ALA A 56 35.23 -4.03 21.87
C ALA A 56 35.98 -3.25 20.78
N GLU A 57 36.99 -3.85 20.16
CA GLU A 57 37.72 -3.27 19.03
C GLU A 57 36.80 -3.07 17.82
N MET A 58 35.99 -4.07 17.46
CA MET A 58 35.01 -3.92 16.38
C MET A 58 34.01 -2.79 16.67
N ILE A 59 33.46 -2.71 17.88
CA ILE A 59 32.55 -1.62 18.26
C ILE A 59 33.27 -0.26 18.15
N ALA A 60 34.51 -0.17 18.63
CA ALA A 60 35.29 1.05 18.55
C ALA A 60 35.54 1.50 17.10
N GLU A 61 35.76 0.55 16.18
CA GLU A 61 35.95 0.82 14.75
C GLU A 61 34.63 1.20 14.04
N PHE A 62 33.51 0.57 14.39
CA PHE A 62 32.20 0.86 13.80
C PHE A 62 31.55 2.14 14.32
N THR A 63 31.80 2.49 15.59
CA THR A 63 31.22 3.67 16.26
C THR A 63 31.39 4.97 15.46
N PRO A 64 32.58 5.35 14.94
CA PRO A 64 32.72 6.59 14.18
C PRO A 64 31.88 6.60 12.89
N ILE A 65 31.77 5.46 12.18
CA ILE A 65 30.95 5.35 10.98
C ILE A 65 29.47 5.52 11.34
N ALA A 66 29.01 4.86 12.40
CA ALA A 66 27.65 4.98 12.89
C ALA A 66 27.30 6.41 13.31
N ARG A 67 28.24 7.11 13.97
CA ARG A 67 28.07 8.52 14.33
C ARG A 67 27.95 9.42 13.10
N LEU A 68 28.81 9.26 12.11
CA LEU A 68 28.72 10.03 10.86
C LEU A 68 27.41 9.79 10.12
N ALA A 69 26.96 8.54 10.05
CA ALA A 69 25.68 8.18 9.44
C ALA A 69 24.49 8.78 10.20
N LEU A 70 24.52 8.75 11.54
CA LEU A 70 23.50 9.35 12.39
C LEU A 70 23.48 10.88 12.24
N ASP A 71 24.64 11.54 12.24
CA ASP A 71 24.73 12.99 12.05
C ASP A 71 24.19 13.40 10.67
N HIS A 72 24.49 12.63 9.62
CA HIS A 72 23.92 12.85 8.29
C HIS A 72 22.40 12.65 8.27
N ALA A 73 21.89 11.62 8.94
CA ALA A 73 20.47 11.36 9.05
C ALA A 73 19.74 12.49 9.81
N ILE A 74 20.29 12.94 10.94
CA ILE A 74 19.75 14.06 11.71
C ILE A 74 19.76 15.34 10.89
N THR A 75 20.86 15.64 10.20
CA THR A 75 20.97 16.85 9.35
C THR A 75 19.95 16.82 8.21
N ARG A 76 19.80 15.67 7.54
CA ARG A 76 18.79 15.48 6.48
C ARG A 76 17.38 15.63 7.04
N LEU A 77 17.09 15.03 8.20
CA LEU A 77 15.78 15.09 8.81
C LEU A 77 15.45 16.52 9.27
N ALA A 78 16.41 17.23 9.85
CA ALA A 78 16.27 18.64 10.22
C ALA A 78 16.05 19.53 9.00
N ALA A 79 16.71 19.26 7.87
CA ALA A 79 16.46 19.97 6.62
C ALA A 79 15.03 19.72 6.10
N LEU A 80 14.57 18.47 6.13
CA LEU A 80 13.19 18.09 5.76
C LEU A 80 12.12 18.63 6.73
N GLU A 81 12.50 18.91 7.97
CA GLU A 81 11.62 19.54 8.96
C GLU A 81 11.57 21.06 8.73
N GLN A 82 12.71 21.69 8.48
CA GLN A 82 12.80 23.12 8.17
C GLN A 82 12.12 23.52 6.86
N ASP A 83 12.25 22.70 5.82
CA ASP A 83 11.58 22.94 4.53
C ASP A 83 10.08 22.59 4.53
N GLY A 84 9.58 22.04 5.66
CA GLY A 84 8.18 21.68 5.84
C GLY A 84 7.77 20.35 5.20
N THR A 85 8.70 19.59 4.63
CA THR A 85 8.40 18.28 4.01
C THR A 85 7.82 17.30 5.02
N VAL A 86 8.34 17.26 6.25
CA VAL A 86 7.80 16.39 7.32
C VAL A 86 6.37 16.79 7.68
N ALA A 87 6.09 18.08 7.79
CA ALA A 87 4.74 18.59 8.09
C ALA A 87 3.75 18.24 6.97
N PHE A 88 4.16 18.44 5.70
CA PHE A 88 3.36 18.07 4.54
C PHE A 88 3.08 16.57 4.46
N LEU A 89 4.09 15.72 4.69
CA LEU A 89 3.92 14.26 4.71
C LEU A 89 3.01 13.81 5.86
N ARG A 90 3.08 14.46 7.02
CA ARG A 90 2.21 14.18 8.15
C ARG A 90 0.75 14.52 7.84
N GLU A 91 0.50 15.65 7.21
CA GLU A 91 -0.85 16.03 6.76
C GLU A 91 -1.38 15.08 5.69
N LEU A 92 -0.53 14.69 4.72
CA LEU A 92 -0.88 13.67 3.73
C LEU A 92 -1.24 12.33 4.38
N ALA A 93 -0.47 11.90 5.38
CA ALA A 93 -0.75 10.67 6.12
C ALA A 93 -2.06 10.77 6.91
N ALA A 94 -2.35 11.92 7.53
CA ALA A 94 -3.60 12.15 8.24
C ALA A 94 -4.82 12.13 7.31
N VAL A 95 -4.69 12.73 6.12
CA VAL A 95 -5.73 12.65 5.07
C VAL A 95 -5.90 11.20 4.60
N GLY A 96 -4.81 10.47 4.35
CA GLY A 96 -4.83 9.06 3.98
C GLY A 96 -5.52 8.17 5.02
N GLN A 97 -5.26 8.41 6.31
CA GLN A 97 -5.93 7.71 7.41
C GLN A 97 -7.44 7.99 7.43
N ARG A 98 -7.86 9.26 7.28
CA ARG A 98 -9.28 9.63 7.22
C ARG A 98 -9.99 8.96 6.04
N ILE A 99 -9.33 8.88 4.89
CA ILE A 99 -9.83 8.17 3.71
C ILE A 99 -9.96 6.68 4.02
N MET A 100 -8.94 6.03 4.58
CA MET A 100 -8.97 4.61 4.92
C MET A 100 -9.99 4.24 6.00
N THR A 101 -10.31 5.15 6.93
CA THR A 101 -11.36 4.92 7.94
C THR A 101 -12.78 5.00 7.37
N GLY A 102 -12.99 5.76 6.29
CA GLY A 102 -14.30 5.98 5.69
C GLY A 102 -14.58 5.18 4.43
N PHE A 103 -13.53 4.69 3.76
CA PHE A 103 -13.61 4.06 2.44
C PHE A 103 -12.87 2.73 2.44
N SER A 104 -13.42 1.74 1.73
CA SER A 104 -12.75 0.44 1.59
C SER A 104 -11.51 0.56 0.68
N PRO A 105 -10.55 -0.38 0.74
CA PRO A 105 -9.39 -0.37 -0.14
C PRO A 105 -9.73 -0.35 -1.64
N ASP A 106 -10.88 -0.90 -2.04
CA ASP A 106 -11.36 -0.86 -3.42
C ASP A 106 -11.91 0.52 -3.81
N ASP A 107 -12.54 1.22 -2.87
CA ASP A 107 -13.01 2.60 -3.08
C ASP A 107 -11.84 3.57 -3.27
N VAL A 108 -10.73 3.37 -2.53
CA VAL A 108 -9.51 4.18 -2.68
C VAL A 108 -8.86 3.99 -4.04
N ARG A 109 -8.88 2.77 -4.60
CA ARG A 109 -8.37 2.50 -5.96
C ARG A 109 -9.23 3.19 -7.03
N GLN A 110 -10.55 3.04 -6.94
CA GLN A 110 -11.47 3.74 -7.84
C GLN A 110 -11.34 5.26 -7.72
N LEU A 111 -11.11 5.77 -6.50
CA LEU A 111 -10.85 7.17 -6.27
C LEU A 111 -9.54 7.60 -6.93
N GLY A 112 -8.45 6.85 -6.77
CA GLY A 112 -7.17 7.12 -7.44
C GLY A 112 -7.29 7.23 -8.96
N ASP A 113 -8.09 6.36 -9.59
CA ASP A 113 -8.34 6.41 -11.03
C ASP A 113 -9.21 7.61 -11.43
N ALA A 114 -10.15 8.02 -10.59
CA ALA A 114 -11.05 9.14 -10.84
C ALA A 114 -10.48 10.51 -10.43
N VAL A 115 -9.51 10.56 -9.50
CA VAL A 115 -9.04 11.80 -8.86
C VAL A 115 -8.35 12.71 -9.87
N VAL A 116 -7.63 12.15 -10.83
CA VAL A 116 -6.99 12.93 -11.91
C VAL A 116 -8.05 13.65 -12.74
N GLY A 117 -9.14 12.95 -13.08
CA GLY A 117 -10.26 13.55 -13.81
C GLY A 117 -10.97 14.64 -13.00
N ILE A 118 -11.14 14.43 -11.70
CA ILE A 118 -11.70 15.44 -10.79
C ILE A 118 -10.78 16.66 -10.71
N LEU A 119 -9.47 16.49 -10.49
CA LEU A 119 -8.51 17.60 -10.43
C LEU A 119 -8.44 18.37 -11.75
N GLN A 120 -8.47 17.69 -12.89
CA GLN A 120 -8.53 18.32 -14.20
C GLN A 120 -9.82 19.13 -14.38
N THR A 121 -10.95 18.61 -13.88
CA THR A 121 -12.23 19.32 -13.91
C THR A 121 -12.20 20.56 -13.03
N VAL A 122 -11.72 20.46 -11.79
CA VAL A 122 -11.56 21.62 -10.90
C VAL A 122 -10.65 22.66 -11.54
N ARG A 123 -9.50 22.23 -12.08
CA ARG A 123 -8.59 23.12 -12.81
C ARG A 123 -9.24 23.77 -14.03
N ALA A 124 -10.12 23.06 -14.74
CA ALA A 124 -10.86 23.61 -15.87
C ALA A 124 -11.91 24.64 -15.42
N MET A 125 -12.58 24.40 -14.29
CA MET A 125 -13.56 25.34 -13.72
C MET A 125 -12.91 26.59 -13.12
N THR A 126 -11.67 26.49 -12.65
CA THR A 126 -10.91 27.63 -12.13
C THR A 126 -10.09 28.36 -13.20
N GLN A 127 -10.27 28.03 -14.49
CA GLN A 127 -9.63 28.80 -15.56
C GLN A 127 -10.15 30.25 -15.59
N PRO A 128 -9.28 31.24 -15.82
CA PRO A 128 -9.66 32.66 -15.84
C PRO A 128 -10.86 32.96 -16.73
N GLU A 129 -10.95 32.30 -17.88
CA GLU A 129 -12.02 32.48 -18.86
C GLU A 129 -13.38 32.01 -18.32
N VAL A 130 -13.41 30.89 -17.60
CA VAL A 130 -14.65 30.36 -16.98
C VAL A 130 -15.08 31.24 -15.82
N MET A 131 -14.12 31.73 -15.03
CA MET A 131 -14.37 32.66 -13.93
C MET A 131 -14.92 34.00 -14.44
N ALA A 132 -14.40 34.52 -15.56
CA ALA A 132 -14.90 35.74 -16.18
C ALA A 132 -16.36 35.60 -16.62
N ILE A 133 -16.71 34.51 -17.32
CA ILE A 133 -18.09 34.23 -17.73
C ILE A 133 -19.02 34.10 -16.51
N ALA A 134 -18.56 33.43 -15.44
CA ALA A 134 -19.33 33.30 -14.22
C ALA A 134 -19.53 34.64 -13.49
N ALA A 135 -18.52 35.51 -13.50
CA ALA A 135 -18.61 36.85 -12.93
C ALA A 135 -19.59 37.72 -13.73
N ASP A 136 -19.47 37.74 -15.06
CA ASP A 136 -20.35 38.50 -15.97
C ASP A 136 -21.82 38.04 -15.85
N ALA A 137 -22.04 36.72 -15.79
CA ALA A 137 -23.37 36.16 -15.57
C ALA A 137 -23.94 36.56 -14.19
N THR A 138 -23.10 36.57 -13.16
CA THR A 138 -23.50 36.99 -11.81
C THR A 138 -23.88 38.47 -11.79
N SER A 139 -23.08 39.33 -12.42
CA SER A 139 -23.38 40.76 -12.59
C SER A 139 -24.70 40.97 -13.33
N ALA A 140 -24.92 40.26 -14.43
CA ALA A 140 -26.18 40.33 -15.19
C ALA A 140 -27.41 39.90 -14.36
N MET A 141 -27.25 38.96 -13.42
CA MET A 141 -28.32 38.54 -12.51
C MET A 141 -28.59 39.55 -11.40
N VAL A 142 -27.55 40.21 -10.88
CA VAL A 142 -27.70 41.29 -9.88
C VAL A 142 -28.37 42.51 -10.51
N ASP A 143 -28.02 42.81 -11.76
CA ASP A 143 -28.63 43.91 -12.51
C ASP A 143 -30.01 43.56 -13.09
N ALA A 144 -30.41 42.28 -13.08
CA ALA A 144 -31.67 41.81 -13.66
C ALA A 144 -32.92 42.44 -13.02
N ASP A 145 -32.85 42.78 -11.72
CA ASP A 145 -33.94 43.48 -11.02
C ASP A 145 -34.16 44.92 -11.56
N ALA A 146 -33.19 45.49 -12.27
CA ALA A 146 -33.28 46.80 -12.93
C ALA A 146 -33.70 46.71 -14.41
N VAL A 147 -33.79 45.51 -14.99
CA VAL A 147 -34.07 45.33 -16.43
C VAL A 147 -35.56 45.31 -16.72
N LYS A 148 -36.01 46.16 -17.65
CA LYS A 148 -37.42 46.20 -18.09
C LYS A 148 -37.78 44.92 -18.85
N PRO A 149 -38.98 44.34 -18.61
CA PRO A 149 -39.42 43.16 -19.32
C PRO A 149 -39.51 43.40 -20.84
N LEU A 150 -38.98 42.46 -21.62
CA LEU A 150 -39.05 42.48 -23.07
C LEU A 150 -40.48 42.17 -23.55
N GLY A 151 -41.07 43.07 -24.33
CA GLY A 151 -42.33 42.79 -25.05
C GLY A 151 -42.13 41.81 -26.21
N LEU A 152 -43.23 41.29 -26.78
CA LEU A 152 -43.23 40.37 -27.92
C LEU A 152 -42.33 40.81 -29.09
N PHE A 153 -42.36 42.11 -29.43
CA PHE A 153 -41.51 42.69 -30.48
C PHE A 153 -40.04 42.80 -30.07
N GLY A 154 -39.79 43.07 -28.78
CA GLY A 154 -38.45 43.09 -28.19
C GLY A 154 -37.79 41.72 -28.25
N MET A 155 -38.55 40.64 -28.00
CA MET A 155 -38.04 39.27 -28.12
C MET A 155 -37.63 38.92 -29.56
N VAL A 156 -38.46 39.26 -30.56
CA VAL A 156 -38.13 39.03 -31.98
C VAL A 156 -36.89 39.83 -32.41
N ARG A 157 -36.72 41.04 -31.87
CA ARG A 157 -35.52 41.84 -32.14
C ARG A 157 -34.29 41.32 -31.41
N ALA A 158 -34.43 40.81 -30.18
CA ALA A 158 -33.34 40.20 -29.42
C ALA A 158 -32.80 38.93 -30.11
N THR A 159 -33.66 38.13 -30.76
CA THR A 159 -33.18 36.97 -31.55
C THR A 159 -32.32 37.37 -32.76
N LYS A 160 -32.42 38.62 -33.23
CA LYS A 160 -31.59 39.16 -34.32
C LYS A 160 -30.29 39.80 -33.84
N ASP A 161 -30.07 39.88 -32.54
CA ASP A 161 -28.85 40.42 -31.96
C ASP A 161 -27.70 39.39 -32.06
N ASP A 162 -26.53 39.85 -32.50
CA ASP A 162 -25.38 38.98 -32.75
C ASP A 162 -24.85 38.33 -31.48
N ASP A 163 -24.92 39.01 -30.33
CA ASP A 163 -24.40 38.49 -29.06
C ASP A 163 -25.37 37.46 -28.46
N VAL A 164 -26.68 37.68 -28.62
CA VAL A 164 -27.72 36.68 -28.28
C VAL A 164 -27.56 35.42 -29.14
N GLN A 165 -27.30 35.56 -30.44
CA GLN A 165 -27.08 34.42 -31.33
C GLN A 165 -25.83 33.64 -30.97
N LYS A 166 -24.71 34.32 -30.67
CA LYS A 166 -23.47 33.67 -30.20
C LYS A 166 -23.70 32.92 -28.88
N GLY A 167 -24.39 33.54 -27.91
CA GLY A 167 -24.72 32.91 -26.63
C GLY A 167 -25.56 31.65 -26.81
N MET A 168 -26.60 31.70 -27.66
CA MET A 168 -27.44 30.56 -27.97
C MET A 168 -26.66 29.45 -28.69
N ALA A 169 -25.77 29.79 -29.62
CA ALA A 169 -24.92 28.82 -30.31
C ALA A 169 -23.97 28.08 -29.34
N ILE A 170 -23.38 28.80 -28.39
CA ILE A 170 -22.52 28.20 -27.35
C ILE A 170 -23.34 27.24 -26.47
N LEU A 171 -24.52 27.67 -26.01
CA LEU A 171 -25.40 26.83 -25.20
C LEU A 171 -25.81 25.55 -25.92
N LEU A 172 -26.15 25.65 -27.20
CA LEU A 172 -26.49 24.49 -28.05
C LEU A 172 -25.30 23.55 -28.24
N GLU A 173 -24.08 24.07 -28.42
CA GLU A 173 -22.88 23.23 -28.54
C GLU A 173 -22.52 22.56 -27.20
N VAL A 174 -22.70 23.23 -26.06
CA VAL A 174 -22.57 22.62 -24.73
C VAL A 174 -23.56 21.46 -24.57
N LEU A 175 -24.85 21.70 -24.87
CA LEU A 175 -25.89 20.66 -24.85
C LEU A 175 -25.53 19.49 -25.78
N ARG A 176 -25.00 19.78 -26.98
CA ARG A 176 -24.59 18.75 -27.94
C ARG A 176 -23.40 17.92 -27.46
N ARG A 177 -22.45 18.53 -26.73
CA ARG A 177 -21.32 17.82 -26.12
C ARG A 177 -21.78 16.94 -24.96
N VAL A 178 -22.66 17.46 -24.10
CA VAL A 178 -23.26 16.69 -22.99
C VAL A 178 -24.06 15.51 -23.53
N GLY A 179 -24.90 15.72 -24.55
CA GLY A 179 -25.68 14.65 -25.19
C GLY A 179 -24.80 13.55 -25.80
N ARG A 180 -23.70 13.90 -26.48
CA ARG A 180 -22.72 12.94 -27.00
C ARG A 180 -22.03 12.16 -25.88
N GLY A 181 -21.67 12.83 -24.78
CA GLY A 181 -21.08 12.18 -23.60
C GLY A 181 -22.03 11.19 -22.93
N ALA A 182 -23.31 11.57 -22.78
CA ALA A 182 -24.36 10.70 -22.25
C ALA A 182 -24.62 9.49 -23.16
N GLY A 183 -24.66 9.69 -24.47
CA GLY A 183 -24.78 8.60 -25.45
C GLY A 183 -23.63 7.59 -25.38
N ALA A 184 -22.38 8.08 -25.34
CA ALA A 184 -21.20 7.20 -25.24
C ALA A 184 -21.18 6.32 -23.97
N LEU A 185 -21.76 6.79 -22.86
CA LEU A 185 -21.91 6.01 -21.64
C LEU A 185 -23.01 4.94 -21.77
N ALA A 186 -24.11 5.26 -22.44
CA ALA A 186 -25.18 4.30 -22.74
C ALA A 186 -24.68 3.18 -23.68
N ASP A 187 -23.92 3.53 -24.72
CA ASP A 187 -23.35 2.60 -25.69
C ASP A 187 -22.35 1.63 -25.02
N LYS A 188 -21.49 2.13 -24.12
CA LYS A 188 -20.56 1.30 -23.34
C LYS A 188 -21.29 0.30 -22.44
N ARG A 189 -22.40 0.70 -21.81
CA ARG A 189 -23.22 -0.20 -20.98
C ARG A 189 -23.85 -1.30 -21.83
N GLN A 190 -24.48 -0.96 -22.94
CA GLN A 190 -25.07 -1.92 -23.88
C GLN A 190 -24.05 -2.91 -24.45
N ALA A 191 -22.86 -2.43 -24.84
CA ALA A 191 -21.78 -3.29 -25.31
C ALA A 191 -21.30 -4.26 -24.22
N SER A 192 -21.22 -3.82 -22.96
CA SER A 192 -20.85 -4.67 -21.83
C SER A 192 -21.91 -5.74 -21.54
N ASP A 193 -23.19 -5.39 -21.63
CA ASP A 193 -24.30 -6.31 -21.37
C ASP A 193 -24.45 -7.33 -22.49
N THR A 194 -24.22 -6.93 -23.74
CA THR A 194 -24.19 -7.84 -24.90
C THR A 194 -23.02 -8.83 -24.78
N ARG A 195 -21.84 -8.39 -24.33
CA ARG A 195 -20.70 -9.29 -24.06
C ARG A 195 -21.01 -10.26 -22.93
N LYS A 196 -21.62 -9.78 -21.84
CA LYS A 196 -22.07 -10.65 -20.72
C LYS A 196 -23.10 -11.68 -21.19
N ALA A 197 -24.05 -11.29 -22.03
CA ALA A 197 -25.06 -12.19 -22.61
C ALA A 197 -24.42 -13.26 -23.49
N ARG A 198 -23.50 -12.88 -24.40
CA ARG A 198 -22.75 -13.83 -25.24
C ARG A 198 -21.88 -14.77 -24.42
N LEU A 199 -21.24 -14.28 -23.35
CA LEU A 199 -20.48 -15.12 -22.42
C LEU A 199 -21.40 -16.09 -21.68
N ALA A 200 -22.57 -15.65 -21.23
CA ALA A 200 -23.55 -16.52 -20.58
C ALA A 200 -24.09 -17.62 -21.51
N GLU A 201 -24.27 -17.29 -22.79
CA GLU A 201 -24.68 -18.23 -23.84
C GLU A 201 -23.59 -19.27 -24.16
N LEU A 202 -22.33 -18.82 -24.32
CA LEU A 202 -21.17 -19.70 -24.53
C LEU A 202 -20.85 -20.58 -23.31
N LEU A 203 -21.22 -20.13 -22.10
CA LEU A 203 -21.06 -20.86 -20.84
C LEU A 203 -22.27 -21.74 -20.47
N GLY A 204 -23.28 -21.84 -21.34
CA GLY A 204 -24.38 -22.81 -21.19
C GLY A 204 -23.92 -24.27 -21.33
N PRO A 205 -24.82 -25.24 -21.13
CA PRO A 205 -25.25 -25.80 -19.85
C PRO A 205 -24.16 -26.59 -19.07
N ARG A 206 -22.85 -26.35 -19.27
CA ARG A 206 -21.80 -27.04 -18.47
C ARG A 206 -21.76 -26.62 -17.00
N ARG A 207 -22.41 -25.51 -16.62
CA ARG A 207 -22.58 -25.10 -15.22
C ARG A 207 -23.44 -26.05 -14.39
N LYS A 208 -24.28 -26.90 -15.02
CA LYS A 208 -25.02 -27.97 -14.30
C LYS A 208 -24.17 -29.22 -14.02
N GLN A 209 -23.02 -29.38 -14.66
CA GLN A 209 -22.11 -30.52 -14.44
C GLN A 209 -20.96 -30.21 -13.47
N LEU A 210 -20.57 -28.94 -13.31
CA LEU A 210 -19.72 -28.52 -12.20
C LEU A 210 -20.62 -28.10 -11.03
N GLY A 211 -20.85 -29.04 -10.10
CA GLY A 211 -21.66 -28.88 -8.89
C GLY A 211 -21.19 -27.74 -7.98
N ILE A 212 -21.44 -26.51 -8.38
CA ILE A 212 -21.35 -25.31 -7.56
C ILE A 212 -22.77 -24.77 -7.46
N GLU A 213 -23.65 -25.56 -6.83
CA GLU A 213 -24.78 -24.96 -6.14
C GLU A 213 -24.20 -24.15 -4.98
N ARG A 214 -24.14 -22.83 -5.15
CA ARG A 214 -24.08 -21.95 -3.97
C ARG A 214 -25.36 -22.23 -3.18
N PRO A 215 -25.28 -22.59 -1.90
CA PRO A 215 -26.47 -22.64 -1.06
C PRO A 215 -27.14 -21.28 -1.11
N ARG A 216 -28.43 -21.23 -1.47
CA ARG A 216 -29.26 -20.07 -1.16
C ARG A 216 -29.24 -19.94 0.35
N LEU A 217 -28.53 -18.93 0.87
CA LEU A 217 -28.72 -18.47 2.23
C LEU A 217 -30.21 -18.18 2.40
N PRO A 218 -30.87 -18.71 3.46
CA PRO A 218 -32.26 -18.42 3.72
C PRO A 218 -32.43 -16.91 3.88
N ALA A 219 -33.46 -16.37 3.24
CA ALA A 219 -33.82 -14.96 3.38
C ALA A 219 -34.02 -14.66 4.86
N GLY A 220 -33.15 -13.81 5.43
CA GLY A 220 -33.36 -13.26 6.76
C GLY A 220 -34.71 -12.52 6.80
N PRO A 221 -35.37 -12.47 7.98
CA PRO A 221 -36.68 -11.86 8.11
C PRO A 221 -36.65 -10.41 7.59
N ARG A 222 -37.62 -10.08 6.74
CA ARG A 222 -37.81 -8.72 6.21
C ARG A 222 -37.91 -7.74 7.40
N PRO A 223 -37.18 -6.62 7.40
CA PRO A 223 -37.45 -5.57 8.37
C PRO A 223 -38.87 -5.04 8.12
N THR A 224 -39.71 -5.15 9.13
CA THR A 224 -41.05 -4.57 9.20
C THR A 224 -40.94 -3.07 8.94
N PRO A 225 -41.80 -2.46 8.09
CA PRO A 225 -41.82 -1.02 7.95
C PRO A 225 -42.21 -0.39 9.30
N ALA A 226 -41.28 0.35 9.89
CA ALA A 226 -41.55 1.16 11.08
C ALA A 226 -42.67 2.15 10.75
N ALA A 227 -43.76 2.08 11.51
CA ALA A 227 -44.86 2.99 11.42
C ALA A 227 -44.38 4.44 11.63
N ARG A 228 -44.74 5.33 10.70
CA ARG A 228 -44.64 6.79 10.86
C ARG A 228 -45.43 7.19 12.11
N PRO A 229 -44.85 7.89 13.10
CA PRO A 229 -45.67 8.62 14.06
C PRO A 229 -46.34 9.79 13.34
N ALA A 230 -47.67 9.79 13.36
CA ALA A 230 -48.45 10.97 13.06
C ALA A 230 -48.25 11.97 14.21
N HIS A 231 -47.63 13.12 13.91
CA HIS A 231 -47.71 14.30 14.76
C HIS A 231 -48.74 15.24 14.13
N GLY A 232 -49.77 15.53 14.92
CA GLY A 232 -50.61 16.71 14.75
C GLY A 232 -49.96 17.95 15.34
#